data_AF-A0A4V4JV74-F1
#
_entry.id   AF-A0A4V4JV74-F1
#
_cell.length_a   1.000
_cell.length_b   1.000
_cell.length_c   1.000
_cell.angle_alpha   90.00
_cell.angle_beta   90.00
_cell.angle_gamma   90.00
#
_symmetry.space_group_name_H-M   'P 1'
#
loop_
_entity.id
_entity.type
_entity.pdbx_description
1 polymer ?
#
loop_
_entity_poly.entity_id
_entity_poly.type
_entity_poly.pdbx_seq_one_letter_code
_entity_poly.pdbx_strand_id
1 'polypeptide(L)'
;MARATSKKATKPLQDPRLPPPPFTKAPEALEAFVESLDRAHVYIVHVDRFPAAFKKRIFTVPVLLNIVIAALLVWRLYAVLPTYLAIFTSVIGLESPATVDTAGQTKSHLAWVLTKRVAMFMFDFVLCRFILPWPITFFLEAPANPCYWRIKVGFRDQEVAVRISRDWGTEELLDGVKTGADSPFFTTRVLPAIERNYMRQKTAYLMMGKDWDLDFGAMVKAHRLIDDKKNSLKDFEKSVLAYSEQHGWLYWAVHKLDEEGEEEENRKKIVALKDRLTVMGKESLFFRWIEIVQYESSRPGDFTPERQVETYKKVQQEFEKHGVDFRELLEKVGGFDGMPGLPASQAPM
;
A
#
# COMPACT_ATOMS: atom_id res chain seq x y z
N MET A 1 -20.78 47.39 25.71
CA MET A 1 -19.95 46.19 25.46
C MET A 1 -20.01 45.86 23.97
N ALA A 2 -18.99 46.26 23.21
CA ALA A 2 -18.91 45.97 21.77
C ALA A 2 -18.10 44.69 21.56
N ARG A 3 -18.73 43.71 20.92
CA ARG A 3 -18.18 42.37 20.67
C ARG A 3 -17.20 42.46 19.50
N ALA A 4 -15.90 42.36 19.77
CA ALA A 4 -14.86 42.30 18.74
C ALA A 4 -15.02 41.01 17.93
N THR A 5 -15.43 41.15 16.67
CA THR A 5 -15.44 40.06 15.69
C THR A 5 -14.01 39.80 15.23
N SER A 6 -13.45 38.67 15.67
CA SER A 6 -12.16 38.15 15.18
C SER A 6 -12.25 37.95 13.66
N LYS A 7 -11.49 38.75 12.90
CA LYS A 7 -11.30 38.55 11.46
C LYS A 7 -10.56 37.22 11.28
N LYS A 8 -11.25 36.23 10.71
CA LYS A 8 -10.62 35.02 10.16
C LYS A 8 -9.52 35.47 9.20
N ALA A 9 -8.27 35.10 9.48
CA ALA A 9 -7.16 35.34 8.58
C ALA A 9 -7.43 34.62 7.25
N THR A 10 -7.64 35.37 6.19
CA THR A 10 -7.73 34.86 4.83
C THR A 10 -6.34 34.31 4.47
N LYS A 11 -6.23 33.00 4.19
CA LYS A 11 -5.01 32.41 3.64
C LYS A 11 -4.59 33.21 2.40
N PRO A 12 -3.29 33.54 2.21
CA PRO A 12 -2.84 34.25 1.03
C PRO A 12 -3.23 33.47 -0.24
N LEU A 13 -3.71 34.17 -1.27
CA LEU A 13 -3.92 33.57 -2.60
C LEU A 13 -2.60 32.94 -3.05
N GLN A 14 -2.61 31.65 -3.36
CA GLN A 14 -1.47 30.96 -3.96
C GLN A 14 -1.11 31.61 -5.30
N ASP A 15 0.18 31.80 -5.56
CA ASP A 15 0.65 32.22 -6.88
C ASP A 15 0.33 31.08 -7.87
N PRO A 16 -0.48 31.33 -8.92
CA PRO A 16 -0.85 30.31 -9.91
C PRO A 16 0.35 29.70 -10.66
N ARG A 17 1.54 30.28 -10.53
CA ARG A 17 2.77 29.77 -11.17
C ARG A 17 3.47 28.69 -10.34
N LEU A 18 3.12 28.54 -9.08
CA LEU A 18 3.71 27.55 -8.19
C LEU A 18 2.78 26.34 -8.04
N PRO A 19 3.31 25.11 -8.04
CA PRO A 19 2.51 23.93 -7.78
C PRO A 19 1.71 24.04 -6.48
N PRO A 20 0.47 23.50 -6.43
CA PRO A 20 -0.32 23.51 -5.23
C PRO A 20 0.39 22.71 -4.12
N PRO A 21 0.63 23.27 -2.92
CA PRO A 21 1.15 22.55 -1.77
C PRO A 21 0.36 21.27 -1.47
N PRO A 22 1.02 20.18 -1.04
CA PRO A 22 2.44 20.05 -0.72
C PRO A 22 3.31 19.63 -1.92
N PHE A 23 2.78 19.73 -3.14
CA PHE A 23 3.46 19.23 -4.32
C PHE A 23 4.60 20.15 -4.77
N THR A 24 5.60 19.53 -5.38
CA THR A 24 6.74 20.16 -6.05
C THR A 24 6.87 19.57 -7.45
N LYS A 25 7.73 20.13 -8.31
CA LYS A 25 7.98 19.53 -9.64
C LYS A 25 8.67 18.18 -9.48
N ALA A 26 8.29 17.19 -10.29
CA ALA A 26 8.94 15.88 -10.28
C ALA A 26 10.45 15.99 -10.57
N PRO A 27 11.30 15.24 -9.83
CA PRO A 27 12.75 15.25 -10.06
C PRO A 27 13.09 14.61 -11.41
N GLU A 28 14.15 15.11 -12.06
CA GLU A 28 14.62 14.64 -13.38
C GLU A 28 14.93 13.14 -13.39
N ALA A 29 15.40 12.60 -12.27
CA ALA A 29 15.65 11.15 -12.13
C ALA A 29 14.39 10.31 -12.42
N LEU A 30 13.19 10.79 -12.08
CA LEU A 30 11.94 10.07 -12.29
C LEU A 30 11.30 10.33 -13.66
N GLU A 31 11.87 11.18 -14.51
CA GLU A 31 11.26 11.62 -15.76
C GLU A 31 10.88 10.44 -16.66
N ALA A 32 11.82 9.53 -16.92
CA ALA A 32 11.60 8.33 -17.74
C ALA A 32 10.51 7.39 -17.17
N PHE A 33 10.28 7.44 -15.85
CA PHE A 33 9.23 6.66 -15.21
C PHE A 33 7.86 7.35 -15.36
N VAL A 34 7.78 8.64 -15.01
CA VAL A 34 6.50 9.39 -15.00
C VAL A 34 5.93 9.61 -16.39
N GLU A 35 6.77 9.76 -17.42
CA GLU A 35 6.31 9.82 -18.82
C GLU A 35 5.54 8.57 -19.26
N SER A 36 5.79 7.44 -18.60
CA SER A 36 5.19 6.16 -18.93
C SER A 36 3.85 5.90 -18.23
N LEU A 37 3.45 6.80 -17.33
CA LEU A 37 2.23 6.73 -16.52
C LEU A 37 1.06 7.45 -17.20
N ASP A 38 -0.16 7.02 -16.89
CA ASP A 38 -1.36 7.73 -17.30
C ASP A 38 -1.55 9.01 -16.46
N ARG A 39 -1.77 10.14 -17.13
CA ARG A 39 -1.89 11.48 -16.55
C ARG A 39 -3.21 11.68 -15.79
N ALA A 40 -4.24 10.92 -16.12
CA ALA A 40 -5.55 11.03 -15.48
C ALA A 40 -5.52 10.57 -14.00
N HIS A 41 -4.54 9.77 -13.61
CA HIS A 41 -4.50 9.11 -12.31
C HIS A 41 -3.47 9.70 -11.35
N VAL A 42 -3.72 9.50 -10.06
CA VAL A 42 -2.79 9.82 -8.97
C VAL A 42 -2.07 8.55 -8.55
N TYR A 43 -0.76 8.63 -8.31
CA TYR A 43 0.05 7.48 -7.94
C TYR A 43 0.69 7.65 -6.57
N ILE A 44 0.82 6.54 -5.84
CA ILE A 44 1.68 6.46 -4.66
C ILE A 44 2.78 5.46 -4.95
N VAL A 45 4.02 5.91 -4.87
CA VAL A 45 5.20 5.08 -5.02
C VAL A 45 5.87 4.89 -3.68
N HIS A 46 6.34 3.69 -3.39
CA HIS A 46 7.15 3.41 -2.20
C HIS A 46 7.97 2.14 -2.38
N VAL A 47 8.98 1.97 -1.54
CA VAL A 47 9.75 0.73 -1.44
C VAL A 47 9.11 -0.18 -0.39
N ASP A 48 8.59 -1.32 -0.83
CA ASP A 48 8.13 -2.42 0.02
C ASP A 48 9.34 -3.25 0.47
N ARG A 49 9.67 -3.14 1.76
CA ARG A 49 10.82 -3.80 2.41
C ARG A 49 10.48 -5.13 3.09
N PHE A 50 9.31 -5.72 2.83
CA PHE A 50 8.97 -7.01 3.40
C PHE A 50 9.79 -8.15 2.78
N PRO A 51 10.15 -9.19 3.55
CA PRO A 51 10.94 -10.32 3.03
C PRO A 51 10.27 -11.02 1.83
N ALA A 52 11.08 -11.44 0.86
CA ALA A 52 10.60 -12.11 -0.36
C ALA A 52 9.78 -13.38 -0.04
N ALA A 53 10.19 -14.14 0.99
CA ALA A 53 9.46 -15.33 1.43
C ALA A 53 8.04 -15.01 1.93
N PHE A 54 7.87 -13.88 2.63
CA PHE A 54 6.57 -13.43 3.11
C PHE A 54 5.67 -13.01 1.94
N LYS A 55 6.21 -12.22 1.01
CA LYS A 55 5.53 -11.80 -0.23
C LYS A 55 5.07 -13.01 -1.06
N LYS A 56 5.91 -14.04 -1.19
CA LYS A 56 5.58 -15.28 -1.90
C LYS A 56 4.43 -16.05 -1.26
N ARG A 57 4.40 -16.16 0.07
CA ARG A 57 3.30 -16.82 0.79
C ARG A 57 1.97 -16.11 0.56
N ILE A 58 1.96 -14.78 0.71
CA ILE A 58 0.76 -13.97 0.47
C ILE A 58 0.27 -14.14 -0.96
N PHE A 59 1.17 -14.08 -1.95
CA PHE A 59 0.81 -14.20 -3.36
C PHE A 59 0.34 -15.61 -3.76
N THR A 60 0.76 -16.65 -3.05
CA THR A 60 0.36 -18.03 -3.35
C THR A 60 -1.15 -18.24 -3.12
N VAL A 61 -1.74 -17.56 -2.12
CA VAL A 61 -3.17 -17.66 -1.79
C VAL A 61 -4.09 -17.27 -2.97
N PRO A 62 -3.99 -16.06 -3.55
CA PRO A 62 -4.81 -15.67 -4.70
C PRO A 62 -4.50 -16.49 -5.95
N VAL A 63 -3.25 -16.96 -6.15
CA VAL A 63 -2.92 -17.86 -7.27
C VAL A 63 -3.73 -19.15 -7.17
N LEU A 64 -3.68 -19.83 -6.03
CA LEU A 64 -4.41 -21.09 -5.81
C LEU A 64 -5.92 -20.88 -5.92
N LEU A 65 -6.45 -19.80 -5.34
CA LEU A 65 -7.87 -19.47 -5.42
C LEU A 65 -8.32 -19.27 -6.88
N ASN A 66 -7.57 -18.49 -7.68
CA ASN A 66 -7.91 -18.26 -9.08
C ASN A 66 -7.75 -19.52 -9.95
N ILE A 67 -6.78 -20.39 -9.65
CA ILE A 67 -6.66 -21.70 -10.32
C ILE A 67 -7.89 -22.56 -10.05
N VAL A 68 -8.33 -22.65 -8.78
CA VAL A 68 -9.51 -23.43 -8.40
C VAL A 68 -10.77 -22.87 -9.06
N ILE A 69 -10.98 -21.56 -9.03
CA ILE A 69 -12.11 -20.90 -9.70
C ILE A 69 -12.09 -21.18 -11.20
N ALA A 70 -10.93 -20.99 -11.87
CA ALA A 70 -10.78 -21.26 -13.29
C ALA A 70 -11.10 -22.73 -13.62
N ALA A 71 -10.59 -23.68 -12.83
CA ALA A 71 -10.88 -25.11 -13.00
C ALA A 71 -12.37 -25.42 -12.86
N LEU A 72 -13.05 -24.83 -11.86
CA LEU A 72 -14.50 -24.99 -11.67
C LEU A 72 -15.30 -24.39 -12.83
N LEU A 73 -14.89 -23.23 -13.36
CA LEU A 73 -15.54 -22.61 -14.52
C LEU A 73 -15.36 -23.44 -15.79
N VAL A 74 -14.15 -23.98 -16.02
CA VAL A 74 -13.88 -24.88 -17.16
C VAL A 74 -14.68 -26.17 -17.02
N TRP A 75 -14.72 -26.76 -15.83
CA TRP A 75 -15.55 -27.94 -15.56
C TRP A 75 -17.04 -27.65 -15.77
N ARG A 76 -17.53 -26.51 -15.29
CA ARG A 76 -18.92 -26.07 -15.50
C ARG A 76 -19.23 -25.92 -16.98
N LEU A 77 -18.36 -25.25 -17.74
CA LEU A 77 -18.49 -25.10 -19.19
C LEU A 77 -18.55 -26.47 -19.87
N TYR A 78 -17.62 -27.37 -19.55
CA TYR A 78 -17.61 -28.73 -20.08
C TYR A 78 -18.91 -29.51 -19.77
N ALA A 79 -19.39 -29.43 -18.53
CA ALA A 79 -20.59 -30.15 -18.09
C ALA A 79 -21.88 -29.59 -18.72
N VAL A 80 -21.97 -28.27 -18.92
CA VAL A 80 -23.19 -27.63 -19.42
C VAL A 80 -23.25 -27.52 -20.94
N LEU A 81 -22.10 -27.51 -21.62
CA LEU A 81 -21.99 -27.35 -23.08
C LEU A 81 -22.88 -28.33 -23.86
N PRO A 82 -22.94 -29.65 -23.56
CA PRO A 82 -23.85 -30.57 -24.25
C PRO A 82 -25.32 -30.18 -24.11
N THR A 83 -25.71 -29.63 -22.95
CA THR A 83 -27.09 -29.17 -22.70
C THR A 83 -27.42 -27.93 -23.53
N TYR A 84 -26.49 -26.98 -23.63
CA TYR A 84 -26.66 -25.81 -24.50
C TYR A 84 -26.74 -26.19 -25.97
N LEU A 85 -25.91 -27.14 -26.43
CA LEU A 85 -25.97 -27.66 -27.81
C LEU A 85 -27.30 -28.39 -28.07
N ALA A 86 -27.82 -29.17 -27.11
CA ALA A 86 -29.13 -29.81 -27.22
C ALA A 86 -30.26 -28.76 -27.31
N ILE A 87 -30.21 -27.70 -26.50
CA ILE A 87 -31.21 -26.62 -26.58
C ILE A 87 -31.11 -25.89 -27.92
N PHE A 88 -29.91 -25.58 -28.39
CA PHE A 88 -29.70 -24.91 -29.67
C PHE A 88 -30.20 -25.74 -30.85
N THR A 89 -29.89 -27.04 -30.88
CA THR A 89 -30.38 -27.99 -31.90
C THR A 89 -31.91 -28.10 -31.90
N SER A 90 -32.53 -28.09 -30.71
CA SER A 90 -33.99 -28.04 -30.58
C SER A 90 -34.59 -26.73 -31.13
N VAL A 91 -33.93 -25.59 -30.95
CA VAL A 91 -34.41 -24.28 -31.47
C VAL A 91 -34.36 -24.21 -32.99
N ILE A 92 -33.37 -24.83 -33.63
CA ILE A 92 -33.26 -24.88 -35.10
C ILE A 92 -34.13 -25.99 -35.74
N GLY A 93 -34.98 -26.65 -34.96
CA GLY A 93 -35.95 -27.64 -35.45
C GLY A 93 -35.42 -29.07 -35.59
N LEU A 94 -34.23 -29.37 -35.08
CA LEU A 94 -33.71 -30.73 -35.01
C LEU A 94 -34.20 -31.41 -33.72
N GLU A 95 -34.54 -32.70 -33.81
CA GLU A 95 -34.85 -33.48 -32.62
C GLU A 95 -33.62 -33.60 -31.74
N SER A 96 -33.76 -33.24 -30.46
CA SER A 96 -32.70 -33.36 -29.48
C SER A 96 -33.28 -33.80 -28.14
N PRO A 97 -32.43 -34.25 -27.18
CA PRO A 97 -32.87 -34.54 -25.82
C PRO A 97 -33.50 -33.34 -25.07
N ALA A 98 -33.38 -32.13 -25.63
CA ALA A 98 -33.99 -30.92 -25.09
C ALA A 98 -35.29 -30.52 -25.84
N THR A 99 -35.71 -31.24 -26.87
CA THR A 99 -37.00 -31.01 -27.53
C THR A 99 -38.13 -31.44 -26.60
N VAL A 100 -39.10 -30.55 -26.36
CA VAL A 100 -40.27 -30.82 -25.51
C VAL A 100 -41.51 -30.81 -26.37
N ASP A 101 -42.26 -31.92 -26.37
CA ASP A 101 -43.59 -31.95 -26.99
C ASP A 101 -44.55 -31.08 -26.17
N THR A 102 -45.00 -29.98 -26.76
CA THR A 102 -45.92 -29.03 -26.13
C THR A 102 -47.38 -29.44 -26.24
N ALA A 103 -47.73 -30.36 -27.16
CA ALA A 103 -49.10 -30.80 -27.40
C ALA A 103 -49.55 -31.87 -26.40
N GLY A 104 -48.64 -32.76 -25.98
CA GLY A 104 -48.93 -33.85 -25.04
C GLY A 104 -48.69 -33.56 -23.56
N GLN A 105 -48.08 -32.42 -23.20
CA GLN A 105 -47.60 -32.16 -21.84
C GLN A 105 -48.50 -31.24 -21.01
N THR A 106 -48.50 -31.46 -19.70
CA THR A 106 -49.25 -30.60 -18.76
C THR A 106 -48.56 -29.24 -18.62
N LYS A 107 -49.35 -28.16 -18.49
CA LYS A 107 -48.83 -26.78 -18.32
C LYS A 107 -47.84 -26.64 -17.17
N SER A 108 -48.02 -27.37 -16.08
CA SER A 108 -47.10 -27.40 -14.94
C SER A 108 -45.72 -27.98 -15.30
N HIS A 109 -45.70 -29.03 -16.12
CA HIS A 109 -44.45 -29.63 -16.62
C HIS A 109 -43.71 -28.66 -17.54
N LEU A 110 -44.42 -28.01 -18.46
CA LEU A 110 -43.86 -26.98 -19.33
C LEU A 110 -43.29 -25.80 -18.53
N ALA A 111 -44.02 -25.32 -17.53
CA ALA A 111 -43.56 -24.26 -16.63
C ALA A 111 -42.30 -24.66 -15.83
N TRP A 112 -42.24 -25.91 -15.35
CA TRP A 112 -41.08 -26.44 -14.64
C TRP A 112 -39.84 -26.52 -15.53
N VAL A 113 -39.98 -27.04 -16.75
CA VAL A 113 -38.86 -27.12 -17.71
C VAL A 113 -38.36 -25.73 -18.07
N LEU A 114 -39.27 -24.79 -18.34
CA LEU A 114 -38.92 -23.40 -18.61
C LEU A 114 -38.16 -22.77 -17.43
N THR A 115 -38.69 -22.91 -16.21
CA THR A 115 -38.06 -22.36 -15.00
C THR A 115 -36.68 -22.94 -14.78
N LYS A 116 -36.49 -24.26 -14.96
CA LYS A 116 -35.18 -24.91 -14.84
C LYS A 116 -34.17 -24.36 -15.85
N ARG A 117 -34.58 -24.13 -17.10
CA ARG A 117 -33.72 -23.55 -18.15
C ARG A 117 -33.35 -22.11 -17.84
N VAL A 118 -34.34 -21.28 -17.46
CA VAL A 118 -34.10 -19.89 -17.07
C VAL A 118 -33.16 -19.81 -15.87
N ALA A 119 -33.35 -20.64 -14.85
CA ALA A 119 -32.48 -20.68 -13.68
C ALA A 119 -31.04 -21.09 -14.05
N MET A 120 -30.87 -22.08 -14.94
CA MET A 120 -29.56 -22.48 -15.46
C MET A 120 -28.89 -21.31 -16.20
N PHE A 121 -29.58 -20.68 -17.15
CA PHE A 121 -29.05 -19.54 -17.91
C PHE A 121 -28.69 -18.37 -17.01
N MET A 122 -29.52 -18.05 -16.01
CA MET A 122 -29.26 -17.00 -15.04
C MET A 122 -28.03 -17.31 -14.20
N PHE A 123 -27.88 -18.55 -13.73
CA PHE A 123 -26.71 -18.98 -12.98
C PHE A 123 -25.43 -18.84 -13.82
N ASP A 124 -25.43 -19.34 -15.05
CA ASP A 124 -24.28 -19.25 -15.95
C ASP A 124 -23.98 -17.79 -16.36
N PHE A 125 -25.00 -16.94 -16.51
CA PHE A 125 -24.82 -15.51 -16.70
C PHE A 125 -24.12 -14.85 -15.50
N VAL A 126 -24.53 -15.18 -14.27
CA VAL A 126 -23.87 -14.67 -13.05
C VAL A 126 -22.42 -15.13 -12.98
N LEU A 127 -22.14 -16.41 -13.28
CA LEU A 127 -20.78 -16.92 -13.34
C LEU A 127 -19.93 -16.15 -14.35
N CYS A 128 -20.40 -16.00 -15.59
CA CYS A 128 -19.67 -15.31 -16.66
C CYS A 128 -19.50 -13.80 -16.39
N ARG A 129 -20.49 -13.15 -15.78
CA ARG A 129 -20.47 -11.70 -15.58
C ARG A 129 -19.67 -11.25 -14.37
N PHE A 130 -19.68 -12.03 -13.28
CA PHE A 130 -19.11 -11.62 -12.00
C PHE A 130 -17.91 -12.46 -11.54
N ILE A 131 -17.89 -13.76 -11.86
CA ILE A 131 -16.84 -14.68 -11.36
C ILE A 131 -15.74 -14.90 -12.39
N LEU A 132 -16.09 -15.07 -13.67
CA LEU A 132 -15.13 -15.25 -14.76
C LEU A 132 -14.11 -14.10 -14.90
N PRO A 133 -14.47 -12.81 -14.65
CA PRO A 133 -13.48 -11.75 -14.70
C PRO A 133 -12.31 -11.96 -13.74
N TRP A 134 -12.50 -12.61 -12.59
CA TRP A 134 -11.44 -12.73 -11.57
C TRP A 134 -10.20 -13.50 -12.06
N PRO A 135 -10.31 -14.75 -12.57
CA PRO A 135 -9.15 -15.43 -13.12
C PRO A 135 -8.64 -14.77 -14.40
N ILE A 136 -9.51 -14.19 -15.22
CA ILE A 136 -9.08 -13.48 -16.44
C ILE A 136 -8.21 -12.27 -16.07
N THR A 137 -8.66 -11.43 -15.13
CA THR A 137 -7.89 -10.26 -14.72
C THR A 137 -6.60 -10.66 -14.03
N PHE A 138 -6.65 -11.72 -13.22
CA PHE A 138 -5.48 -12.21 -12.49
C PHE A 138 -4.38 -12.80 -13.39
N PHE A 139 -4.74 -13.52 -14.46
CA PHE A 139 -3.77 -14.22 -15.33
C PHE A 139 -3.52 -13.56 -16.68
N LEU A 140 -4.52 -12.87 -17.25
CA LEU A 140 -4.56 -12.49 -18.66
C LEU A 140 -4.83 -11.01 -18.91
N GLU A 141 -5.04 -10.19 -17.87
CA GLU A 141 -5.27 -8.75 -18.07
C GLU A 141 -4.10 -8.07 -18.77
N ALA A 142 -4.44 -7.13 -19.65
CA ALA A 142 -3.51 -6.26 -20.35
C ALA A 142 -3.72 -4.81 -19.86
N PRO A 143 -2.67 -3.97 -19.78
CA PRO A 143 -1.30 -4.22 -20.26
C PRO A 143 -0.44 -5.07 -19.31
N ALA A 144 -0.85 -5.23 -18.05
CA ALA A 144 -0.15 -6.04 -17.08
C ALA A 144 -1.12 -6.63 -16.07
N ASN A 145 -0.75 -7.79 -15.51
CA ASN A 145 -1.53 -8.50 -14.50
C ASN A 145 -0.61 -8.98 -13.36
N PRO A 146 -1.19 -9.43 -12.22
CA PRO A 146 -0.40 -9.87 -11.07
C PRO A 146 0.62 -10.96 -11.42
N CYS A 147 0.26 -11.91 -12.28
CA CYS A 147 1.15 -12.99 -12.69
C CYS A 147 2.29 -12.49 -13.58
N TYR A 148 1.98 -11.61 -14.53
CA TYR A 148 2.97 -10.98 -15.40
C TYR A 148 4.02 -10.22 -14.59
N TRP A 149 3.60 -9.45 -13.58
CA TRP A 149 4.52 -8.78 -12.67
C TRP A 149 5.47 -9.77 -11.98
N ARG A 150 4.94 -10.87 -11.42
CA ARG A 150 5.78 -11.87 -10.74
C ARG A 150 6.68 -12.65 -11.68
N ILE A 151 6.27 -12.89 -12.93
CA ILE A 151 7.12 -13.52 -13.94
C ILE A 151 8.28 -12.59 -14.35
N LYS A 152 8.04 -11.28 -14.45
CA LYS A 152 9.06 -10.31 -14.89
C LYS A 152 10.00 -9.84 -13.79
N VAL A 153 9.49 -9.57 -12.59
CA VAL A 153 10.27 -8.99 -11.48
C VAL A 153 10.73 -10.05 -10.48
N GLY A 154 9.93 -11.09 -10.28
CA GLY A 154 10.14 -12.10 -9.25
C GLY A 154 9.64 -11.66 -7.86
N PHE A 155 10.28 -12.20 -6.83
CA PHE A 155 10.11 -11.79 -5.43
C PHE A 155 11.45 -11.31 -4.90
N ARG A 156 11.54 -10.04 -4.50
CA ARG A 156 12.72 -9.38 -3.93
C ARG A 156 12.42 -8.89 -2.52
N ASP A 157 13.45 -8.77 -1.69
CA ASP A 157 13.30 -8.24 -0.32
C ASP A 157 12.95 -6.74 -0.32
N GLN A 158 13.46 -6.00 -1.30
CA GLN A 158 13.09 -4.61 -1.55
C GLN A 158 12.46 -4.52 -2.95
N GLU A 159 11.19 -4.13 -3.01
CA GLU A 159 10.44 -4.00 -4.25
C GLU A 159 9.79 -2.62 -4.35
N VAL A 160 9.84 -2.00 -5.52
CA VAL A 160 9.08 -0.78 -5.79
C VAL A 160 7.60 -1.11 -5.98
N ALA A 161 6.76 -0.51 -5.16
CA ALA A 161 5.33 -0.63 -5.22
C ALA A 161 4.71 0.67 -5.74
N VAL A 162 3.91 0.55 -6.79
CA VAL A 162 3.19 1.65 -7.43
C VAL A 162 1.70 1.39 -7.28
N ARG A 163 1.03 2.25 -6.51
CA ARG A 163 -0.41 2.25 -6.37
C ARG A 163 -1.00 3.32 -7.28
N ILE A 164 -2.13 3.02 -7.89
CA ILE A 164 -2.89 3.91 -8.78
C ILE A 164 -4.25 4.21 -8.16
N SER A 165 -4.75 5.43 -8.32
CA SER A 165 -6.09 5.82 -7.88
C SER A 165 -7.16 5.02 -8.62
N ARG A 166 -8.25 4.68 -7.92
CA ARG A 166 -9.35 3.86 -8.48
C ARG A 166 -10.67 4.61 -8.42
N ASP A 167 -11.31 4.82 -9.57
CA ASP A 167 -12.57 5.57 -9.70
C ASP A 167 -12.45 7.05 -9.24
N TRP A 168 -11.24 7.60 -9.28
CA TRP A 168 -10.91 9.03 -9.13
C TRP A 168 -9.52 9.30 -9.70
N GLY A 169 -9.20 10.57 -9.95
CA GLY A 169 -7.96 10.95 -10.60
C GLY A 169 -7.45 12.32 -10.20
N THR A 170 -6.66 12.88 -11.11
CA THR A 170 -5.95 14.12 -10.87
C THR A 170 -6.88 15.32 -10.90
N GLU A 171 -7.95 15.29 -11.71
CA GLU A 171 -8.93 16.36 -11.80
C GLU A 171 -9.57 16.65 -10.43
N GLU A 172 -10.00 15.61 -9.72
CA GLU A 172 -10.62 15.76 -8.40
C GLU A 172 -9.63 16.21 -7.30
N LEU A 173 -8.34 15.99 -7.51
CA LEU A 173 -7.29 16.37 -6.57
C LEU A 173 -6.77 17.79 -6.80
N LEU A 174 -6.64 18.21 -8.08
CA LEU A 174 -5.91 19.41 -8.47
C LEU A 174 -6.76 20.50 -9.14
N ASP A 175 -7.91 20.19 -9.74
CA ASP A 175 -8.65 21.16 -10.58
C ASP A 175 -9.86 21.81 -9.86
N GLY A 176 -10.05 21.52 -8.57
CA GLY A 176 -11.13 22.07 -7.75
C GLY A 176 -10.84 23.43 -7.11
N VAL A 177 -11.85 24.03 -6.46
CA VAL A 177 -11.71 25.29 -5.66
C VAL A 177 -10.72 25.12 -4.50
N LYS A 178 -10.55 23.89 -4.00
CA LYS A 178 -9.54 23.52 -3.02
C LYS A 178 -8.63 22.48 -3.66
N THR A 179 -7.38 22.84 -3.88
CA THR A 179 -6.39 22.04 -4.59
C THR A 179 -5.37 21.46 -3.61
N GLY A 180 -4.77 20.33 -3.99
CA GLY A 180 -3.68 19.72 -3.23
C GLY A 180 -4.07 19.42 -1.78
N ALA A 181 -3.33 19.97 -0.81
CA ALA A 181 -3.53 19.72 0.62
C ALA A 181 -4.92 20.11 1.14
N ASP A 182 -5.55 21.11 0.52
CA ASP A 182 -6.88 21.60 0.93
C ASP A 182 -8.02 20.76 0.30
N SER A 183 -7.72 19.85 -0.64
CA SER A 183 -8.72 18.97 -1.27
C SER A 183 -9.26 17.93 -0.27
N PRO A 184 -10.58 17.67 -0.26
CA PRO A 184 -11.16 16.57 0.52
C PRO A 184 -10.56 15.20 0.16
N PHE A 185 -10.21 14.98 -1.11
CA PHE A 185 -9.62 13.72 -1.59
C PHE A 185 -8.23 13.51 -1.01
N PHE A 186 -7.47 14.58 -0.83
CA PHE A 186 -6.17 14.52 -0.18
C PHE A 186 -6.30 14.03 1.27
N THR A 187 -7.18 14.66 2.05
CA THR A 187 -7.37 14.29 3.47
C THR A 187 -7.98 12.89 3.64
N THR A 188 -8.92 12.51 2.79
CA THR A 188 -9.71 11.27 2.96
C THR A 188 -9.13 10.05 2.25
N ARG A 189 -8.38 10.23 1.15
CA ARG A 189 -7.87 9.11 0.33
C ARG A 189 -6.34 9.05 0.30
N VAL A 190 -5.66 10.18 0.19
CA VAL A 190 -4.19 10.21 0.12
C VAL A 190 -3.57 10.01 1.50
N LEU A 191 -3.93 10.83 2.50
CA LEU A 191 -3.34 10.76 3.85
C LEU A 191 -3.45 9.39 4.51
N PRO A 192 -4.61 8.70 4.50
CA PRO A 192 -4.71 7.37 5.11
C PRO A 192 -3.89 6.32 4.34
N ALA A 193 -3.79 6.45 3.02
CA ALA A 193 -3.05 5.51 2.18
C ALA A 193 -1.53 5.63 2.35
N ILE A 194 -1.03 6.79 2.78
CA ILE A 194 0.38 7.04 3.09
C ILE A 194 0.66 6.99 4.59
N GLU A 195 -0.26 6.56 5.45
CA GLU A 195 -0.01 6.51 6.88
C GLU A 195 1.12 5.49 7.20
N ARG A 196 2.07 5.87 8.06
CA ARG A 196 3.24 5.04 8.39
C ARG A 196 2.87 3.68 8.94
N ASN A 197 1.95 3.66 9.91
CA ASN A 197 1.50 2.43 10.55
C ASN A 197 0.85 1.49 9.54
N TYR A 198 0.03 2.04 8.65
CA TYR A 198 -0.59 1.28 7.57
C TYR A 198 0.46 0.65 6.65
N MET A 199 1.46 1.43 6.22
CA MET A 199 2.47 0.96 5.28
C MET A 199 3.48 -0.03 5.88
N ARG A 200 3.75 0.07 7.19
CA ARG A 200 4.63 -0.88 7.90
C ARG A 200 3.98 -2.22 8.20
N GLN A 201 2.65 -2.30 8.22
CA GLN A 201 1.92 -3.51 8.61
C GLN A 201 1.55 -4.42 7.45
N LYS A 202 1.39 -3.86 6.24
CA LYS A 202 0.90 -4.59 5.06
C LYS A 202 1.93 -4.53 3.94
N THR A 203 2.14 -5.63 3.23
CA THR A 203 2.84 -5.60 1.93
C THR A 203 2.02 -4.82 0.92
N ALA A 204 2.65 -4.27 -0.12
CA ALA A 204 1.99 -3.54 -1.20
C ALA A 204 0.79 -4.30 -1.79
N TYR A 205 0.93 -5.62 -1.99
CA TYR A 205 -0.15 -6.47 -2.50
C TYR A 205 -1.41 -6.49 -1.61
N LEU A 206 -1.27 -6.31 -0.30
CA LEU A 206 -2.39 -6.25 0.64
C LEU A 206 -2.93 -4.83 0.84
N MET A 207 -2.36 -3.83 0.16
CA MET A 207 -2.80 -2.44 0.23
C MET A 207 -3.83 -2.07 -0.85
N MET A 208 -4.18 -3.00 -1.74
CA MET A 208 -5.28 -2.83 -2.70
C MET A 208 -6.60 -2.68 -1.94
N GLY A 209 -7.47 -1.79 -2.42
CA GLY A 209 -8.72 -1.47 -1.74
C GLY A 209 -9.72 -0.76 -2.63
N LYS A 210 -10.60 0.02 -2.00
CA LYS A 210 -11.66 0.76 -2.68
C LYS A 210 -11.11 1.93 -3.50
N ASP A 211 -10.19 2.69 -2.90
CA ASP A 211 -9.70 3.95 -3.50
C ASP A 211 -8.37 3.79 -4.24
N TRP A 212 -7.68 2.66 -4.04
CA TRP A 212 -6.34 2.40 -4.55
C TRP A 212 -6.22 0.97 -5.09
N ASP A 213 -5.63 0.83 -6.25
CA ASP A 213 -5.21 -0.45 -6.83
C ASP A 213 -3.70 -0.47 -7.07
N LEU A 214 -3.14 -1.61 -7.48
CA LEU A 214 -1.75 -1.71 -7.90
C LEU A 214 -1.62 -1.61 -9.42
N ASP A 215 -0.72 -0.74 -9.87
CA ASP A 215 -0.34 -0.68 -11.28
C ASP A 215 0.83 -1.64 -11.54
N PHE A 216 0.50 -2.87 -11.90
CA PHE A 216 1.48 -3.90 -12.22
C PHE A 216 2.40 -3.50 -13.38
N GLY A 217 1.90 -2.70 -14.34
CA GLY A 217 2.68 -2.24 -15.48
C GLY A 217 3.74 -1.23 -15.05
N ALA A 218 3.34 -0.22 -14.27
CA ALA A 218 4.26 0.75 -13.69
C ALA A 218 5.28 0.07 -12.75
N MET A 219 4.85 -0.91 -11.94
CA MET A 219 5.76 -1.66 -11.08
C MET A 219 6.83 -2.42 -11.87
N VAL A 220 6.48 -3.07 -12.97
CA VAL A 220 7.45 -3.75 -13.85
C VAL A 220 8.40 -2.75 -14.50
N LYS A 221 7.89 -1.60 -14.97
CA LYS A 221 8.73 -0.54 -15.56
C LYS A 221 9.70 0.06 -14.55
N ALA A 222 9.26 0.37 -13.33
CA ALA A 222 10.10 0.89 -12.27
C ALA A 222 11.27 -0.05 -11.97
N HIS A 223 10.99 -1.35 -11.80
CA HIS A 223 12.05 -2.34 -11.59
C HIS A 223 12.97 -2.48 -12.80
N ARG A 224 12.45 -2.39 -14.03
CA ARG A 224 13.28 -2.40 -15.23
C ARG A 224 14.24 -1.20 -15.27
N LEU A 225 13.79 -0.01 -14.89
CA LEU A 225 14.66 1.18 -14.82
C LEU A 225 15.76 1.04 -13.77
N ILE A 226 15.47 0.34 -12.66
CA ILE A 226 16.46 0.00 -11.64
C ILE A 226 17.45 -1.05 -12.16
N ASP A 227 16.94 -2.11 -12.80
CA ASP A 227 17.77 -3.19 -13.36
C ASP A 227 18.67 -2.65 -14.49
N ASP A 228 18.18 -1.70 -15.29
CA ASP A 228 18.93 -0.97 -16.33
C ASP A 228 19.90 0.09 -15.74
N LYS A 229 19.97 0.24 -14.41
CA LYS A 229 20.79 1.23 -13.66
C LYS A 229 20.53 2.69 -14.04
N LYS A 230 19.36 2.99 -14.61
CA LYS A 230 18.93 4.38 -14.88
C LYS A 230 18.43 5.05 -13.60
N ASN A 231 17.85 4.25 -12.70
CA ASN A 231 17.35 4.66 -11.41
C ASN A 231 17.91 3.77 -10.29
N SER A 232 17.88 4.30 -9.08
CA SER A 232 18.15 3.57 -7.85
C SER A 232 16.86 3.31 -7.08
N LEU A 233 16.88 2.36 -6.14
CA LEU A 233 15.75 2.14 -5.23
C LEU A 233 15.39 3.40 -4.42
N LYS A 234 16.37 4.27 -4.14
CA LYS A 234 16.19 5.50 -3.38
C LYS A 234 15.34 6.54 -4.12
N ASP A 235 15.32 6.48 -5.45
CA ASP A 235 14.51 7.39 -6.25
C ASP A 235 13.01 7.07 -6.16
N PHE A 236 12.67 5.84 -5.75
CA PHE A 236 11.30 5.36 -5.57
C PHE A 236 10.89 5.26 -4.09
N GLU A 237 11.55 6.04 -3.23
CA GLU A 237 11.11 6.21 -1.85
C GLU A 237 9.69 6.79 -1.78
N LYS A 238 9.09 6.65 -0.60
CA LYS A 238 7.68 6.97 -0.37
C LYS A 238 7.32 8.37 -0.89
N SER A 239 6.43 8.42 -1.86
CA SER A 239 6.06 9.64 -2.57
C SER A 239 4.68 9.56 -3.24
N VAL A 240 4.09 10.72 -3.49
CA VAL A 240 2.83 10.85 -4.24
C VAL A 240 3.09 11.61 -5.53
N LEU A 241 2.57 11.10 -6.64
CA LEU A 241 2.68 11.69 -7.97
C LEU A 241 1.29 12.04 -8.51
N ALA A 242 1.19 13.19 -9.16
CA ALA A 242 -0.03 13.63 -9.85
C ALA A 242 0.37 14.48 -11.07
N TYR A 243 -0.46 14.54 -12.10
CA TYR A 243 -0.17 15.35 -13.29
C TYR A 243 -1.04 16.61 -13.38
N SER A 244 -0.44 17.78 -13.44
CA SER A 244 -1.16 19.03 -13.69
C SER A 244 -0.87 19.54 -15.11
N GLU A 245 -1.88 20.02 -15.83
CA GLU A 245 -1.67 20.62 -17.15
C GLU A 245 -0.75 21.85 -17.11
N GLN A 246 -0.77 22.61 -16.00
CA GLN A 246 -0.01 23.85 -15.86
C GLN A 246 1.45 23.62 -15.45
N HIS A 247 1.72 22.55 -14.71
CA HIS A 247 3.03 22.32 -14.08
C HIS A 247 3.70 21.00 -14.48
N GLY A 248 3.02 20.18 -15.28
CA GLY A 248 3.45 18.83 -15.62
C GLY A 248 3.35 17.87 -14.43
N TRP A 249 4.25 16.91 -14.35
CA TRP A 249 4.30 15.94 -13.25
C TRP A 249 4.71 16.60 -11.94
N LEU A 250 3.81 16.46 -10.96
CA LEU A 250 3.95 16.89 -9.59
C LEU A 250 4.40 15.72 -8.71
N TYR A 251 5.20 16.04 -7.70
CA TYR A 251 5.83 15.10 -6.79
C TYR A 251 5.76 15.62 -5.35
N TRP A 252 5.35 14.75 -4.45
CA TRP A 252 5.36 15.00 -3.01
C TRP A 252 6.22 13.96 -2.31
N ALA A 253 7.34 14.42 -1.74
CA ALA A 253 8.32 13.60 -1.03
C ALA A 253 7.86 13.23 0.39
N VAL A 254 6.94 12.28 0.51
CA VAL A 254 6.39 11.88 1.82
C VAL A 254 7.45 11.24 2.73
N HIS A 255 8.45 10.57 2.17
CA HIS A 255 9.57 10.00 2.94
C HIS A 255 10.34 11.03 3.78
N LYS A 256 10.35 12.31 3.39
CA LYS A 256 10.98 13.36 4.21
C LYS A 256 10.15 13.70 5.45
N LEU A 257 8.83 13.72 5.29
CA LEU A 257 7.91 13.93 6.41
C LEU A 257 8.00 12.75 7.39
N ASP A 258 7.97 11.52 6.86
CA ASP A 258 8.79 10.37 7.28
C ASP A 258 9.83 10.62 8.38
N GLU A 259 11.00 11.03 7.92
CA GLU A 259 12.19 11.25 8.72
C GLU A 259 11.94 12.31 9.81
N GLU A 260 11.35 13.46 9.45
CA GLU A 260 11.06 14.55 10.40
C GLU A 260 10.16 14.11 11.56
N GLY A 261 9.09 13.36 11.27
CA GLY A 261 8.19 12.84 12.30
C GLY A 261 8.84 11.76 13.16
N GLU A 262 9.75 10.95 12.61
CA GLU A 262 10.52 9.98 13.42
C GLU A 262 11.46 10.72 14.38
N GLU A 263 12.15 11.76 13.91
CA GLU A 263 12.99 12.60 14.77
C GLU A 263 12.17 13.28 15.88
N GLU A 264 10.97 13.77 15.58
CA GLU A 264 10.09 14.39 16.57
C GLU A 264 9.58 13.37 17.60
N GLU A 265 9.18 12.17 17.17
CA GLU A 265 8.81 11.07 18.08
C GLU A 265 9.99 10.66 18.97
N ASN A 266 11.18 10.51 18.40
CA ASN A 266 12.39 10.18 19.14
C ASN A 266 12.71 11.27 20.17
N ARG A 267 12.57 12.55 19.79
CA ARG A 267 12.71 13.68 20.72
C ARG A 267 11.69 13.62 21.85
N LYS A 268 10.41 13.33 21.56
CA LYS A 268 9.36 13.18 22.58
C LYS A 268 9.66 12.04 23.54
N LYS A 269 10.14 10.90 23.05
CA LYS A 269 10.57 9.76 23.89
C LYS A 269 11.72 10.15 24.81
N ILE A 270 12.72 10.88 24.30
CA ILE A 270 13.86 11.37 25.10
C ILE A 270 13.38 12.33 26.21
N VAL A 271 12.46 13.25 25.89
CA VAL A 271 11.89 14.18 26.89
C VAL A 271 11.07 13.43 27.93
N ALA A 272 10.23 12.48 27.53
CA ALA A 272 9.44 11.67 28.46
C ALA A 272 10.32 10.82 29.40
N LEU A 273 11.43 10.29 28.89
CA LEU A 273 12.43 9.59 29.71
C LEU A 273 13.06 10.54 30.75
N LYS A 274 13.45 11.75 30.33
CA LYS A 274 13.97 12.78 31.23
C LYS A 274 12.97 13.11 32.33
N ASP A 275 11.74 13.47 31.95
CA ASP A 275 10.69 13.88 32.89
C ASP A 275 10.42 12.79 33.94
N ARG A 276 10.40 11.52 33.51
CA ARG A 276 10.17 10.40 34.42
C ARG A 276 11.33 10.17 35.39
N LEU A 277 12.57 10.34 34.93
CA LEU A 277 13.76 10.29 35.80
C LEU A 277 13.79 11.47 36.78
N THR A 278 13.33 12.66 36.37
CA THR A 278 13.18 13.82 37.25
C THR A 278 12.12 13.59 38.33
N VAL A 279 10.96 13.01 37.99
CA VAL A 279 9.92 12.64 38.98
C VAL A 279 10.45 11.62 40.01
N MET A 280 11.32 10.71 39.58
CA MET A 280 11.98 9.74 40.47
C MET A 280 13.14 10.35 41.28
N GLY A 281 13.45 11.64 41.10
CA GLY A 281 14.56 12.33 41.75
C GLY A 281 15.94 11.87 41.27
N LYS A 282 16.01 11.19 40.12
CA LYS A 282 17.22 10.54 39.57
C LYS A 282 17.61 11.12 38.21
N GLU A 283 17.53 12.44 38.07
CA GLU A 283 17.87 13.16 36.83
C GLU A 283 19.35 12.98 36.44
N SER A 284 20.25 12.74 37.41
CA SER A 284 21.66 12.44 37.16
C SER A 284 21.87 11.20 36.27
N LEU A 285 20.94 10.23 36.28
CA LEU A 285 20.99 9.05 35.42
C LEU A 285 20.75 9.39 33.95
N PHE A 286 19.93 10.41 33.67
CA PHE A 286 19.69 10.88 32.31
C PHE A 286 20.96 11.47 31.70
N PHE A 287 21.67 12.32 32.45
CA PHE A 287 22.94 12.91 32.00
C PHE A 287 24.02 11.84 31.84
N ARG A 288 24.09 10.88 32.76
CA ARG A 288 25.04 9.78 32.69
C ARG A 288 24.79 8.84 31.51
N TRP A 289 23.52 8.61 31.17
CA TRP A 289 23.16 7.89 29.95
C TRP A 289 23.65 8.60 28.69
N ILE A 290 23.35 9.90 28.55
CA ILE A 290 23.80 10.71 27.40
C ILE A 290 25.33 10.71 27.30
N GLU A 291 26.04 10.83 28.43
CA GLU A 291 27.50 10.78 28.50
C GLU A 291 28.05 9.44 28.01
N ILE A 292 27.47 8.31 28.46
CA ILE A 292 27.88 6.96 28.01
C ILE A 292 27.67 6.81 26.50
N VAL A 293 26.53 7.28 25.97
CA VAL A 293 26.22 7.20 24.52
C VAL A 293 27.13 8.12 23.70
N GLN A 294 27.43 9.33 24.17
CA GLN A 294 28.36 10.25 23.52
C GLN A 294 29.81 9.74 23.56
N TYR A 295 30.21 9.13 24.68
CA TYR A 295 31.53 8.54 24.82
C TYR A 295 31.72 7.36 23.86
N GLU A 296 30.75 6.44 23.76
CA GLU A 296 30.88 5.29 22.86
C GLU A 296 30.72 5.66 21.38
N SER A 297 29.95 6.71 21.06
CA SER A 297 29.79 7.19 19.68
C SER A 297 30.98 8.03 19.18
N SER A 298 31.76 8.65 20.08
CA SER A 298 32.96 9.44 19.73
C SER A 298 34.26 8.62 19.62
N ARG A 299 34.21 7.31 19.91
CA ARG A 299 35.37 6.42 19.80
C ARG A 299 35.71 6.11 18.33
N PRO A 300 37.00 5.94 17.97
CA PRO A 300 37.39 5.57 16.62
C PRO A 300 36.75 4.24 16.16
N GLY A 301 36.17 4.23 14.96
CA GLY A 301 35.45 3.10 14.36
C GLY A 301 33.94 3.29 14.39
N ASP A 302 33.24 2.80 13.36
CA ASP A 302 31.79 2.96 13.23
C ASP A 302 31.02 2.43 14.44
N PHE A 303 29.88 3.05 14.73
CA PHE A 303 28.99 2.68 15.82
C PHE A 303 28.16 1.43 15.42
N THR A 304 28.83 0.26 15.42
CA THR A 304 28.25 -1.00 14.95
C THR A 304 27.16 -1.54 15.90
N PRO A 305 26.31 -2.48 15.42
CA PRO A 305 25.28 -3.12 16.26
C PRO A 305 25.84 -3.79 17.52
N GLU A 306 27.05 -4.36 17.49
CA GLU A 306 27.65 -4.97 18.69
C GLU A 306 27.96 -3.91 19.75
N ARG A 307 28.43 -2.73 19.34
CA ARG A 307 28.69 -1.60 20.25
C ARG A 307 27.40 -1.03 20.84
N GLN A 308 26.28 -1.06 20.11
CA GLN A 308 24.97 -0.68 20.64
C GLN A 308 24.52 -1.62 21.77
N VAL A 309 24.74 -2.93 21.62
CA VAL A 309 24.44 -3.93 22.66
C VAL A 309 25.34 -3.74 23.88
N GLU A 310 26.63 -3.47 23.70
CA GLU A 310 27.55 -3.19 24.79
C GLU A 310 27.21 -1.89 25.54
N THR A 311 26.87 -0.84 24.79
CA THR A 311 26.44 0.44 25.35
C THR A 311 25.17 0.27 26.16
N TYR A 312 24.19 -0.49 25.63
CA TYR A 312 22.96 -0.82 26.36
C TYR A 312 23.22 -1.55 27.67
N LYS A 313 24.08 -2.57 27.67
CA LYS A 313 24.45 -3.31 28.89
C LYS A 313 25.09 -2.41 29.95
N LYS A 314 25.97 -1.49 29.54
CA LYS A 314 26.60 -0.52 30.46
C LYS A 314 25.58 0.43 31.06
N VAL A 315 24.64 0.93 30.25
CA VAL A 315 23.56 1.81 30.73
C VAL A 315 22.63 1.06 31.69
N GLN A 316 22.26 -0.18 31.37
CA GLN A 316 21.44 -1.02 32.25
C GLN A 316 22.11 -1.24 33.61
N GLN A 317 23.39 -1.63 33.63
CA GLN A 317 24.14 -1.82 34.88
C GLN A 317 24.21 -0.54 35.71
N GLU A 318 24.35 0.62 35.06
CA GLU A 318 24.41 1.89 35.77
C GLU A 318 23.06 2.29 36.36
N PHE A 319 21.97 2.05 35.65
CA PHE A 319 20.61 2.31 36.16
C PHE A 319 20.25 1.33 37.30
N GLU A 320 20.66 0.06 37.20
CA GLU A 320 20.45 -0.96 38.24
C GLU A 320 21.20 -0.63 39.54
N LYS A 321 22.45 -0.14 39.46
CA LYS A 321 23.21 0.34 40.64
C LYS A 321 22.49 1.45 41.39
N HIS A 322 21.69 2.25 40.68
CA HIS A 322 20.90 3.31 41.25
C HIS A 322 19.45 2.89 41.54
N GLY A 323 19.13 1.60 41.48
CA GLY A 323 17.81 1.04 41.82
C GLY A 323 16.71 1.49 40.87
N VAL A 324 17.00 1.62 39.58
CA VAL A 324 16.01 1.87 38.52
C VAL A 324 16.12 0.75 37.50
N ASP A 325 15.01 0.07 37.23
CA ASP A 325 14.95 -0.87 36.11
C ASP A 325 14.84 -0.08 34.79
N PHE A 326 15.94 -0.04 34.04
CA PHE A 326 16.02 0.69 32.78
C PHE A 326 15.09 0.10 31.70
N ARG A 327 14.86 -1.23 31.74
CA ARG A 327 13.99 -1.90 30.77
C ARG A 327 12.52 -1.58 31.04
N GLU A 328 12.09 -1.64 32.29
CA GLU A 328 10.72 -1.28 32.67
C GLU A 328 10.43 0.21 32.38
N LEU A 329 11.44 1.07 32.59
CA LEU A 329 11.35 2.49 32.28
C LEU A 329 11.17 2.74 30.77
N LEU A 330 11.92 2.03 29.93
CA LEU A 330 11.83 2.12 28.46
C LEU A 330 10.51 1.56 27.92
N GLU A 331 10.04 0.42 28.44
CA GLU A 331 8.73 -0.15 28.07
C GLU A 331 7.59 0.85 28.37
N LYS A 332 7.68 1.60 29.47
CA LYS A 332 6.71 2.64 29.85
C LYS A 332 6.78 3.91 29.00
N VAL A 333 7.87 4.15 28.27
CA VAL A 333 8.09 5.35 27.42
C VAL A 333 7.88 5.04 25.93
N GLY A 334 7.61 3.78 25.56
CA GLY A 334 7.30 3.36 24.19
C GLY A 334 8.38 2.54 23.49
N GLY A 335 9.21 1.83 24.26
CA GLY A 335 10.16 0.83 23.78
C GLY A 335 11.50 1.37 23.30
N PHE A 336 12.34 0.45 22.79
CA PHE A 336 13.75 0.68 22.42
C PHE A 336 13.95 1.38 21.08
N ASP A 337 12.96 1.30 20.17
CA ASP A 337 13.11 1.75 18.79
C ASP A 337 13.23 3.28 18.68
N GLY A 338 14.33 3.72 18.07
CA GLY A 338 14.61 5.12 17.73
C GLY A 338 15.36 5.93 18.81
N MET A 339 15.72 5.32 19.94
CA MET A 339 16.52 6.01 20.97
C MET A 339 18.03 5.97 20.66
N PRO A 340 18.76 7.07 20.92
CA PRO A 340 20.21 7.12 20.71
C PRO A 340 20.95 6.03 21.50
N GLY A 341 21.81 5.28 20.81
CA GLY A 341 22.67 4.27 21.44
C GLY A 341 22.00 2.96 21.84
N LEU A 342 20.72 2.77 21.51
CA LEU A 342 19.99 1.52 21.77
C LEU A 342 19.83 0.69 20.50
N PRO A 343 19.92 -0.65 20.58
CA PRO A 343 19.64 -1.51 19.45
C PRO A 343 18.14 -1.43 19.09
N ALA A 344 17.84 -1.49 17.80
CA ALA A 344 16.46 -1.68 17.34
C ALA A 344 15.90 -3.00 17.87
N SER A 345 14.59 -3.06 18.10
CA SER A 345 13.81 -4.22 18.58
C SER A 345 14.12 -5.55 17.86
N GLN A 346 14.65 -5.49 16.64
CA GLN A 346 15.01 -6.65 15.81
C GLN A 346 16.46 -7.13 15.96
N ALA A 347 17.29 -6.49 16.77
CA ALA A 347 18.63 -6.99 17.06
C ALA A 347 18.53 -8.22 17.98
N PRO A 348 19.20 -9.35 17.64
CA PRO A 348 19.23 -10.50 18.53
C PRO A 348 19.90 -10.08 19.84
N MET A 349 19.18 -10.24 20.96
CA MET A 349 19.69 -10.05 22.32
C MET A 349 20.78 -11.06 22.67
#